data_AF-C0CMB2-F1
#
_entry.id   AF-C0CMB2-F1
#
_cell.length_a   1.000
_cell.length_b   1.000
_cell.length_c   1.000
_cell.angle_alpha   90.00
_cell.angle_beta   90.00
_cell.angle_gamma   90.00
#
_symmetry.space_group_name_H-M   'P 1'
#
loop_
_entity.id
_entity.type
_entity.pdbx_description
1 polymer ?
#
loop_
_entity_poly.entity_id
_entity_poly.type
_entity_poly.pdbx_seq_one_letter_code
_entity_poly.pdbx_strand_id
1 'polypeptide(L)' 'MKAIKIISIINQGGEYAVTATYNEVNENGDIVKKNEKAPTFYAVGDIYDKVKSIENIVTERLSGDA' A
#
# COMPACT_ATOMS: atom_id res chain seq x y z
N MET A 1 8.38 -17.36 1.49
CA MET A 1 8.02 -16.24 0.57
C MET A 1 6.85 -15.45 1.18
N LYS A 2 6.76 -14.12 1.02
CA LYS A 2 5.60 -13.33 1.49
C LYS A 2 4.72 -12.92 0.30
N ALA A 3 3.45 -13.31 0.32
CA ALA A 3 2.46 -12.93 -0.68
C ALA A 3 1.66 -11.72 -0.18
N ILE A 4 1.84 -10.56 -0.82
CA ILE A 4 1.10 -9.33 -0.47
C ILE A 4 -0.29 -9.42 -1.06
N LYS A 5 -1.32 -9.17 -0.24
CA LYS A 5 -2.71 -9.16 -0.69
C LYS A 5 -3.26 -7.75 -0.89
N ILE A 6 -2.93 -6.84 0.02
CA ILE A 6 -3.48 -5.49 0.05
C ILE A 6 -2.36 -4.53 0.45
N ILE A 7 -2.22 -3.44 -0.30
CA ILE A 7 -1.44 -2.27 0.09
C ILE A 7 -2.43 -1.14 0.29
N SER A 8 -2.37 -0.50 1.45
CA SER A 8 -3.18 0.66 1.79
C SER A 8 -2.28 1.89 1.93
N ILE A 9 -2.69 2.96 1.26
CA ILE A 9 -2.08 4.28 1.40
C ILE A 9 -3.15 5.19 1.99
N ILE A 10 -2.86 5.81 3.13
CA ILE A 10 -3.80 6.63 3.88
C ILE A 10 -3.24 8.04 3.98
N ASN A 11 -3.97 9.02 3.45
CA ASN A 11 -3.66 10.43 3.61
C ASN A 11 -4.22 10.92 4.96
N GLN A 12 -3.34 11.31 5.89
CA GLN A 12 -3.66 11.84 7.20
C GLN A 12 -3.24 13.32 7.27
N GLY A 13 -4.01 14.19 6.60
CA GLY A 13 -3.76 15.63 6.65
C GLY A 13 -2.50 16.08 5.90
N GLY A 14 -2.15 15.41 4.81
CA GLY A 14 -0.97 15.69 3.99
C GLY A 14 0.20 14.75 4.24
N GLU A 15 0.15 13.94 5.30
CA GLU A 15 1.10 12.84 5.52
C GLU A 15 0.52 11.53 4.99
N TYR A 16 1.30 10.81 4.17
CA TYR A 16 0.85 9.54 3.61
C TYR A 16 1.46 8.37 4.39
N ALA A 17 0.61 7.59 5.04
CA ALA A 17 0.99 6.35 5.69
C ALA A 17 0.78 5.17 4.73
N VAL A 18 1.80 4.35 4.54
CA VAL A 18 1.77 3.14 3.71
C VAL A 18 1.82 1.92 4.61
N THR A 19 0.85 1.02 4.45
CA THR A 19 0.81 -0.27 5.15
C THR A 19 0.47 -1.38 4.17
N ALA A 20 0.91 -2.59 4.47
CA ALA A 20 0.63 -3.76 3.65
C ALA A 20 0.14 -4.90 4.54
N THR A 21 -0.80 -5.69 4.01
CA THR A 21 -1.22 -6.95 4.62
C THR A 21 -0.77 -8.10 3.73
N TYR A 22 -0.12 -9.10 4.34
CA TYR A 22 0.48 -10.22 3.62
C TYR A 22 0.14 -11.57 4.24
N ASN A 23 0.27 -12.62 3.42
CA ASN A 23 0.37 -13.99 3.89
C ASN A 23 1.84 -14.42 3.84
N GLU A 24 2.31 -15.11 4.86
CA GLU A 24 3.62 -15.78 4.84
C GLU A 24 3.42 -17.23 4.42
N VAL A 25 4.20 -17.66 3.43
CA VAL A 25 4.14 -19.00 2.85
C VAL A 25 5.49 -19.68 3.06
N ASN A 26 5.47 -20.91 3.58
CA ASN A 26 6.66 -21.72 3.78
C ASN A 26 7.17 -22.30 2.44
N GLU A 27 8.25 -23.08 2.49
CA GLU A 27 8.86 -23.69 1.29
C GLU A 27 7.97 -24.74 0.61
N ASN A 28 7.03 -25.32 1.35
CA ASN A 28 6.09 -26.31 0.83
C ASN A 28 4.83 -25.67 0.20
N GLY A 29 4.69 -24.35 0.25
CA GLY A 29 3.52 -23.64 -0.27
C GLY A 29 2.39 -23.45 0.75
N ASP A 30 2.56 -23.85 2.00
CA ASP A 30 1.56 -23.67 3.05
C ASP A 30 1.57 -22.26 3.63
N ILE A 31 0.38 -21.70 3.87
CA ILE A 31 0.23 -20.42 4.57
C ILE A 31 0.53 -20.62 6.05
N VAL A 32 1.64 -20.08 6.53
CA VAL A 32 2.07 -20.12 7.93
C VAL A 32 1.69 -18.87 8.72
N LYS A 33 1.49 -17.73 8.04
CA LYS A 33 0.85 -16.54 8.63
C LYS A 33 -0.20 -16.00 7.69
N LYS A 34 -1.38 -15.71 8.21
CA LYS A 34 -2.53 -15.28 7.42
C LYS A 34 -2.91 -13.85 7.77
N ASN A 35 -2.97 -12.99 6.76
CA ASN A 35 -3.35 -11.58 6.88
C ASN A 35 -2.52 -10.81 7.92
N GLU A 36 -1.22 -11.09 7.96
CA GLU A 36 -0.27 -10.39 8.81
C GLU A 36 -0.12 -8.94 8.35
N LYS A 37 -0.14 -7.99 9.30
CA LYS A 37 0.09 -6.58 8.99
C LYS A 37 1.58 -6.28 9.03
N ALA A 38 2.11 -5.73 7.94
CA ALA A 38 3.44 -5.18 7.92
C ALA A 38 3.49 -3.87 8.74
N PRO A 39 4.67 -3.48 9.26
CA PRO A 39 4.86 -2.17 9.85
C PRO A 39 4.41 -1.05 8.90
N THR A 40 3.73 -0.06 9.44
CA THR A 40 3.37 1.15 8.72
C THR A 40 4.59 2.05 8.61
N PHE A 41 4.81 2.64 7.44
CA PHE A 41 5.83 3.67 7.25
C PHE A 41 5.24 4.90 6.57
N TYR A 42 5.87 6.04 6.79
CA TYR A 42 5.48 7.30 6.15
C TYR A 42 6.16 7.44 4.79
N ALA A 43 5.41 7.85 3.77
CA ALA A 43 5.97 8.20 2.48
C ALA A 43 6.66 9.57 2.59
N VAL A 44 7.97 9.57 2.33
CA VAL A 44 8.82 10.77 2.32
C VAL A 44 9.68 10.79 1.05
N GLY A 45 10.14 11.97 0.64
CA GLY A 45 10.96 12.15 -0.57
C GLY A 45 10.28 11.57 -1.82
N ASP A 46 11.04 10.83 -2.65
CA ASP A 46 10.54 10.22 -3.89
C ASP A 46 9.30 9.35 -3.72
N ILE A 47 9.11 8.73 -2.55
CA ILE A 47 7.92 7.91 -2.28
C ILE A 47 6.69 8.81 -2.13
N TYR A 48 6.82 9.96 -1.47
CA TYR A 48 5.76 10.94 -1.34
C TYR A 48 5.28 11.42 -2.71
N ASP A 49 6.23 11.80 -3.58
CA ASP A 49 5.92 12.32 -4.92
C ASP A 49 5.17 11.29 -5.78
N LYS A 50 5.59 10.02 -5.71
CA LYS A 50 4.92 8.92 -6.40
C LYS A 50 3.51 8.68 -5.86
N VAL A 51 3.34 8.73 -4.53
CA VAL A 51 2.01 8.59 -3.91
C VAL A 51 1.08 9.73 -4.33
N LYS A 52 1.56 10.98 -4.36
CA LYS A 52 0.78 12.13 -4.86
C LYS A 52 0.38 11.96 -6.31
N SER A 53 1.29 11.46 -7.16
CA SER A 53 0.96 11.21 -8.57
C SER A 53 -0.15 10.16 -8.71
N ILE A 54 -0.09 9.07 -7.93
CA ILE A 54 -1.16 8.05 -7.92
C ILE A 54 -2.48 8.66 -7.43
N GLU A 55 -2.45 9.45 -6.35
CA GLU A 55 -3.64 10.13 -5.83
C GLU A 55 -4.30 11.01 -6.90
N ASN A 56 -3.51 11.85 -7.59
CA ASN A 56 -4.02 12.71 -8.66
C ASN A 56 -4.67 11.91 -9.79
N ILE A 57 -4.00 10.86 -10.29
CA ILE A 57 -4.54 9.98 -11.35
C ILE A 57 -5.87 9.37 -10.93
N VAL A 58 -5.98 8.91 -9.68
CA VAL A 58 -7.20 8.33 -9.15
C VAL A 58 -8.29 9.39 -9.01
N THR A 59 -7.96 10.59 -8.51
CA THR A 59 -8.91 11.70 -8.38
C THR A 59 -9.48 12.12 -9.73
N GLU A 60 -8.64 12.33 -10.74
CA GLU A 60 -9.07 12.66 -12.11
C GLU A 60 -10.02 11.60 -12.69
N ARG A 61 -9.68 10.33 -12.48
CA ARG A 61 -10.53 9.22 -12.93
C ARG A 61 -11.87 9.16 -12.21
N LEU A 62 -11.93 9.54 -10.93
CA LEU A 62 -13.15 9.57 -10.14
C LEU A 62 -14.00 10.83 -10.39
N SER A 63 -13.38 11.96 -10.72
CA SER A 63 -14.09 13.19 -11.09
C SER A 63 -14.71 13.13 -12.48
N GLY A 64 -14.26 12.18 -13.31
CA GLY A 64 -14.74 12.00 -14.69
C GLY A 64 -14.06 12.92 -15.70
N ASP A 65 -12.96 13.56 -15.31
CA ASP A 65 -12.17 14.46 -16.15
C ASP A 65 -11.05 13.73 -16.93
N ALA A 66 -11.05 12.38 -16.91
CA ALA A 66 -10.05 11.51 -17.52
C ALA A 66 -10.48 10.92 -18.88
#